data_AF-A0A972JB43-F1
#
_entry.id   AF-A0A972JB43-F1
#
_cell.length_a   1.000
_cell.length_b   1.000
_cell.length_c   1.000
_cell.angle_alpha   90.00
_cell.angle_beta   90.00
_cell.angle_gamma   90.00
#
_symmetry.space_group_name_H-M   'P 1'
#
loop_
_entity.id
_entity.type
_entity.pdbx_description
1 polymer ?
#
loop_
_entity_poly.entity_id
_entity_poly.type
_entity_poly.pdbx_seq_one_letter_code
_entity_poly.pdbx_strand_id
1 'polypeptide(L)'
;MLRIEMLPAAHGDCLWIEYGSGTAVHRLLIDGGPAHTYPALRERILHLPADDRHFDLLVITHVDADHIEGVIRLLLDAEALHCRFDRIWFNGRDQLNAVPDAAGEALGALQGEILGVLIADYESRTGTEVWNLGFDDALAAIDRTKATLPAVNLPGDCRLTLLSPDHERLLFLKDRWKKELDRAGVASGDVAALRARLAASRSLRPLGDVLGVEDDEDAMAGRHELPEDDDSDLRTNLEDTLGRGDGEAGADAPFGNDTSAANGSSIALLLEYPATSPEVRLLLAGDAWPAVLETSLTTLLASPGGRLSIDVFKLPHHGSVANLSAGLLERLRCRHYLVSTSGALFRHPHKRALDLLLAHHAGPARPSLHFNYLTCSTAPWSDQADQANRGYRAAHPKGQSLSL
;
A
#
# COMPACT_ATOMS: atom_id res chain seq x y z
N MET A 1 -1.72 -19.08 -12.81
CA MET A 1 -0.45 -18.32 -12.78
C MET A 1 -0.70 -17.06 -11.97
N LEU A 2 0.21 -16.66 -11.09
CA LEU A 2 0.13 -15.40 -10.35
C LEU A 2 1.39 -14.57 -10.60
N ARG A 3 1.23 -13.27 -10.80
CA ARG A 3 2.33 -12.31 -11.03
C ARG A 3 2.13 -11.09 -10.14
N ILE A 4 3.17 -10.67 -9.45
CA ILE A 4 3.21 -9.40 -8.69
C ILE A 4 4.30 -8.50 -9.25
N GLU A 5 3.97 -7.25 -9.52
CA GLU A 5 4.85 -6.23 -10.07
C GLU A 5 4.92 -5.03 -9.12
N MET A 6 6.14 -4.61 -8.75
CA MET A 6 6.38 -3.39 -7.95
C MET A 6 6.63 -2.23 -8.90
N LEU A 7 5.61 -1.40 -9.12
CA LEU A 7 5.71 -0.24 -9.99
C LEU A 7 6.60 0.85 -9.34
N PRO A 8 7.22 1.73 -10.13
CA PRO A 8 8.07 2.77 -9.59
C PRO A 8 7.23 3.85 -8.88
N ALA A 9 7.18 3.78 -7.54
CA ALA A 9 6.43 4.69 -6.65
C ALA A 9 7.31 5.56 -5.73
N ALA A 10 8.54 5.88 -6.16
CA ALA A 10 9.54 6.62 -5.39
C ALA A 10 9.69 6.10 -3.95
N HIS A 11 9.28 6.85 -2.94
CA HIS A 11 9.40 6.44 -1.53
C HIS A 11 8.23 5.62 -1.00
N GLY A 12 7.10 5.57 -1.74
CA GLY A 12 5.90 4.83 -1.35
C GLY A 12 5.69 3.51 -2.10
N ASP A 13 4.46 3.01 -2.09
CA ASP A 13 4.08 1.73 -2.69
C ASP A 13 3.13 1.87 -3.89
N CYS A 14 3.32 1.00 -4.88
CA CYS A 14 2.36 0.74 -5.93
C CYS A 14 2.57 -0.69 -6.46
N LEU A 15 1.65 -1.59 -6.13
CA LEU A 15 1.75 -3.01 -6.47
C LEU A 15 0.66 -3.40 -7.45
N TRP A 16 1.08 -4.03 -8.54
CA TRP A 16 0.20 -4.56 -9.57
C TRP A 16 0.21 -6.08 -9.51
N ILE A 17 -0.93 -6.71 -9.23
CA ILE A 17 -1.03 -8.17 -9.14
C ILE A 17 -1.98 -8.67 -10.21
N GLU A 18 -1.54 -9.66 -10.98
CA GLU A 18 -2.37 -10.38 -11.94
C GLU A 18 -2.41 -11.86 -11.59
N TYR A 19 -3.58 -12.47 -11.70
CA TYR A 19 -3.74 -13.91 -11.51
C TYR A 19 -4.82 -14.46 -12.43
N GLY A 20 -4.85 -15.79 -12.58
CA GLY A 20 -5.84 -16.46 -13.41
C GLY A 20 -5.30 -17.65 -14.17
N SER A 21 -6.19 -18.26 -14.97
CA SER A 21 -5.90 -19.43 -15.79
C SER A 21 -6.49 -19.26 -17.18
N GLY A 22 -5.76 -19.74 -18.20
CA GLY A 22 -6.17 -19.59 -19.59
C GLY A 22 -6.25 -18.13 -20.03
N THR A 23 -7.42 -17.70 -20.49
CA THR A 23 -7.67 -16.34 -21.00
C THR A 23 -8.29 -15.40 -19.97
N ALA A 24 -8.68 -15.90 -18.79
CA ALA A 24 -9.26 -15.07 -17.73
C ALA A 24 -8.12 -14.48 -16.88
N VAL A 25 -7.94 -13.16 -16.95
CA VAL A 25 -6.96 -12.41 -16.16
C VAL A 25 -7.71 -11.53 -15.18
N HIS A 26 -7.41 -11.73 -13.91
CA HIS A 26 -7.88 -10.93 -12.79
C HIS A 26 -6.77 -9.98 -12.32
N ARG A 27 -7.14 -8.80 -11.83
CA ARG A 27 -6.19 -7.73 -11.50
C ARG A 27 -6.49 -7.04 -10.19
N LEU A 28 -5.47 -6.90 -9.35
CA LEU A 28 -5.47 -6.08 -8.15
C LEU A 28 -4.46 -4.94 -8.32
N LEU A 29 -4.82 -3.77 -7.83
CA LEU A 29 -3.93 -2.64 -7.66
C LEU A 29 -3.89 -2.28 -6.17
N ILE A 30 -2.69 -2.12 -5.61
CA ILE A 30 -2.50 -1.73 -4.21
C ILE A 30 -1.65 -0.47 -4.18
N ASP A 31 -2.23 0.60 -3.65
CA ASP A 31 -1.67 1.94 -3.58
C ASP A 31 -1.28 2.53 -4.95
N GLY A 32 -1.00 3.83 -5.00
CA GLY A 32 -0.71 4.57 -6.22
C GLY A 32 0.62 5.29 -6.22
N GLY A 33 1.38 5.22 -5.13
CA GLY A 33 2.54 6.07 -4.93
C GLY A 33 2.18 7.54 -4.67
N PRO A 34 3.20 8.40 -4.49
CA PRO A 34 3.04 9.85 -4.46
C PRO A 34 2.57 10.40 -5.81
N ALA A 35 1.98 11.60 -5.82
CA ALA A 35 1.39 12.19 -7.03
C ALA A 35 2.33 12.25 -8.24
N HIS A 36 3.62 12.54 -8.01
CA HIS A 36 4.61 12.71 -9.08
C HIS A 36 4.98 11.40 -9.78
N THR A 37 4.71 10.24 -9.18
CA THR A 37 4.97 8.92 -9.80
C THR A 37 3.76 8.36 -10.55
N TYR A 38 2.59 8.98 -10.42
CA TYR A 38 1.38 8.59 -11.14
C TYR A 38 1.56 8.40 -12.67
N PRO A 39 2.38 9.19 -13.40
CA PRO A 39 2.61 8.94 -14.83
C PRO A 39 3.04 7.51 -15.15
N ALA A 40 3.86 6.87 -14.30
CA ALA A 40 4.31 5.49 -14.52
C ALA A 40 3.17 4.47 -14.32
N LEU A 41 2.30 4.68 -13.32
CA LEU A 41 1.10 3.88 -13.14
C LEU A 41 0.13 4.06 -14.32
N ARG A 42 -0.09 5.31 -14.74
CA ARG A 42 -0.93 5.63 -15.91
C ARG A 42 -0.42 4.97 -17.17
N GLU A 43 0.90 5.03 -17.42
CA GLU A 43 1.53 4.35 -18.54
C GLU A 43 1.31 2.83 -18.48
N ARG A 44 1.51 2.20 -17.31
CA ARG A 44 1.27 0.75 -17.13
C ARG A 44 -0.19 0.35 -17.41
N ILE A 45 -1.15 1.21 -17.08
CA ILE A 45 -2.58 1.02 -17.40
C ILE A 45 -2.82 1.16 -18.90
N LEU A 46 -2.22 2.15 -19.55
CA LEU A 46 -2.39 2.39 -20.99
C LEU A 46 -1.82 1.28 -21.86
N HIS A 47 -0.84 0.52 -21.36
CA HIS A 47 -0.34 -0.70 -21.99
C HIS A 47 -1.38 -1.83 -22.04
N LEU A 48 -2.48 -1.75 -21.29
CA LEU A 48 -3.63 -2.63 -21.46
C LEU A 48 -4.56 -2.10 -22.57
N PRO A 49 -5.13 -3.00 -23.40
CA PRO A 49 -6.29 -2.68 -24.21
C PRO A 49 -7.40 -2.04 -23.37
N ALA A 50 -8.12 -1.06 -23.91
CA ALA A 50 -9.15 -0.33 -23.15
C ALA A 50 -10.20 -1.25 -22.50
N ASP A 51 -10.61 -2.31 -23.23
CA ASP A 51 -11.58 -3.30 -22.74
C ASP A 51 -11.01 -4.19 -21.61
N ASP A 52 -9.68 -4.26 -21.47
CA ASP A 52 -8.99 -5.05 -20.45
C ASP A 52 -8.61 -4.23 -19.22
N ARG A 53 -8.94 -2.92 -19.15
CA ARG A 53 -8.65 -2.03 -18.01
C ARG A 53 -9.64 -2.24 -16.85
N HIS A 54 -9.88 -3.50 -16.54
CA HIS A 54 -10.72 -3.97 -15.46
C HIS A 54 -9.86 -4.49 -14.32
N PHE A 55 -10.21 -4.05 -13.11
CA PHE A 55 -9.58 -4.43 -11.85
C PHE A 55 -10.66 -4.98 -10.91
N ASP A 56 -10.46 -6.20 -10.42
CA ASP A 56 -11.36 -6.83 -9.45
C ASP A 56 -11.33 -6.09 -8.10
N LEU A 57 -10.19 -5.43 -7.80
CA LEU A 57 -9.97 -4.70 -6.55
C LEU A 57 -8.86 -3.64 -6.66
N LEU A 58 -9.15 -2.45 -6.15
CA LEU A 58 -8.20 -1.40 -5.80
C LEU A 58 -8.12 -1.28 -4.27
N VAL A 59 -6.93 -1.38 -3.69
CA VAL A 59 -6.71 -1.21 -2.24
C VAL A 59 -5.89 0.05 -2.00
N ILE A 60 -6.37 0.89 -1.08
CA ILE A 60 -5.61 2.01 -0.52
C ILE A 60 -5.33 1.63 0.93
N THR A 61 -4.06 1.34 1.23
CA THR A 61 -3.68 0.75 2.50
C THR A 61 -3.93 1.70 3.66
N HIS A 62 -3.56 2.98 3.51
CA HIS A 62 -3.76 4.05 4.48
C HIS A 62 -3.67 5.43 3.79
N VAL A 63 -3.62 6.51 4.57
CA VAL A 63 -3.79 7.88 4.07
C VAL A 63 -2.53 8.66 3.77
N ASP A 64 -1.36 8.09 3.97
CA ASP A 64 -0.12 8.81 3.75
C ASP A 64 0.07 9.12 2.27
N ALA A 65 0.67 10.28 2.00
CA ALA A 65 0.67 10.89 0.67
C ALA A 65 1.37 10.02 -0.37
N ASP A 66 2.41 9.30 0.05
CA ASP A 66 3.17 8.38 -0.76
C ASP A 66 2.45 7.06 -1.07
N HIS A 67 1.25 6.85 -0.54
CA HIS A 67 0.35 5.75 -0.92
C HIS A 67 -0.88 6.24 -1.69
N ILE A 68 -1.52 7.32 -1.22
CA ILE A 68 -2.87 7.73 -1.66
C ILE A 68 -2.90 8.68 -2.86
N GLU A 69 -1.89 9.52 -3.05
CA GLU A 69 -1.96 10.64 -4.00
C GLU A 69 -2.05 10.18 -5.47
N GLY A 70 -1.31 9.13 -5.84
CA GLY A 70 -1.41 8.52 -7.17
C GLY A 70 -2.78 7.90 -7.42
N VAL A 71 -3.44 7.39 -6.37
CA VAL A 71 -4.82 6.87 -6.48
C VAL A 71 -5.83 7.99 -6.66
N ILE A 72 -5.65 9.13 -5.98
CA ILE A 72 -6.49 10.33 -6.20
C ILE A 72 -6.44 10.74 -7.67
N ARG A 73 -5.25 10.80 -8.27
CA ARG A 73 -5.10 11.10 -9.71
C ARG A 73 -5.72 10.01 -10.59
N LEU A 74 -5.56 8.73 -10.23
CA LEU A 74 -6.14 7.61 -10.97
C LEU A 74 -7.67 7.69 -11.00
N LEU A 75 -8.34 7.96 -9.88
CA LEU A 75 -9.81 8.04 -9.85
C LEU A 75 -10.35 9.25 -10.62
N LEU A 76 -9.60 10.36 -10.64
CA LEU A 76 -9.92 11.52 -11.48
C LEU A 76 -9.81 11.20 -12.97
N ASP A 77 -8.80 10.42 -13.37
CA ASP A 77 -8.59 10.01 -14.77
C ASP A 77 -9.36 8.73 -15.15
N ALA A 78 -9.99 8.03 -14.21
CA ALA A 78 -10.55 6.69 -14.44
C ALA A 78 -11.57 6.64 -15.59
N GLU A 79 -12.35 7.70 -15.78
CA GLU A 79 -13.26 7.82 -16.93
C GLU A 79 -12.52 7.90 -18.26
N ALA A 80 -11.55 8.81 -18.36
CA ALA A 80 -10.75 9.03 -19.57
C ALA A 80 -9.92 7.78 -19.92
N LEU A 81 -9.45 7.06 -18.91
CA LEU A 81 -8.67 5.84 -19.09
C LEU A 81 -9.55 4.61 -19.37
N HIS A 82 -10.89 4.71 -19.31
CA HIS A 82 -11.80 3.56 -19.33
C HIS A 82 -11.49 2.51 -18.24
N CYS A 83 -10.96 2.94 -17.10
CA CYS A 83 -10.68 2.07 -15.97
C CYS A 83 -11.96 1.72 -15.21
N ARG A 84 -12.12 0.43 -14.89
CA ARG A 84 -13.21 -0.06 -14.04
C ARG A 84 -12.66 -0.83 -12.85
N PHE A 85 -13.18 -0.52 -11.68
CA PHE A 85 -12.94 -1.19 -10.42
C PHE A 85 -14.24 -1.81 -9.93
N ASP A 86 -14.21 -3.11 -9.59
CA ASP A 86 -15.36 -3.78 -8.96
C ASP A 86 -15.43 -3.49 -7.46
N ARG A 87 -14.27 -3.22 -6.84
CA ARG A 87 -14.10 -2.97 -5.41
C ARG A 87 -13.04 -1.91 -5.19
N ILE A 88 -13.29 -1.00 -4.26
CA ILE A 88 -12.30 -0.05 -3.76
C ILE A 88 -12.25 -0.18 -2.24
N TRP A 89 -11.13 -0.66 -1.71
CA TRP A 89 -10.93 -0.83 -0.27
C TRP A 89 -10.14 0.34 0.30
N PHE A 90 -10.77 1.08 1.21
CA PHE A 90 -10.21 2.21 1.93
C PHE A 90 -11.04 2.50 3.18
N ASN A 91 -10.41 2.65 4.34
CA ASN A 91 -11.09 3.10 5.55
C ASN A 91 -11.05 4.63 5.61
N GLY A 92 -12.07 5.27 5.02
CA GLY A 92 -12.24 6.72 5.08
C GLY A 92 -13.07 7.16 6.28
N ARG A 93 -13.53 8.40 6.24
CA ARG A 93 -14.32 9.02 7.31
C ARG A 93 -15.54 8.18 7.72
N ASP A 94 -16.32 7.74 6.74
CA ASP A 94 -17.60 7.07 7.03
C ASP A 94 -17.38 5.73 7.73
N GLN A 95 -16.29 5.03 7.39
CA GLN A 95 -15.85 3.82 8.09
C GLN A 95 -15.34 4.11 9.50
N LEU A 96 -14.55 5.18 9.69
CA LEU A 96 -14.09 5.59 11.02
C LEU A 96 -15.26 5.98 11.94
N ASN A 97 -16.35 6.50 11.38
CA ASN A 97 -17.58 6.83 12.12
C ASN A 97 -18.39 5.57 12.49
N ALA A 98 -18.29 4.50 11.72
CA ALA A 98 -18.97 3.24 11.99
C ALA A 98 -18.35 2.48 13.18
N VAL A 99 -17.08 2.75 13.54
CA VAL A 99 -16.46 2.16 14.73
C VAL A 99 -17.02 2.85 15.99
N PRO A 100 -17.71 2.12 16.89
CA PRO A 100 -18.33 2.70 18.08
C PRO A 100 -17.29 3.41 18.95
N ASP A 101 -17.47 4.70 19.16
CA ASP A 101 -16.64 5.53 20.03
C ASP A 101 -17.47 6.00 21.23
N ALA A 102 -16.90 5.92 22.43
CA ALA A 102 -17.52 6.37 23.67
C ALA A 102 -17.75 7.90 23.71
N ALA A 103 -17.06 8.68 22.86
CA ALA A 103 -17.14 10.13 22.84
C ALA A 103 -18.17 10.71 21.83
N GLY A 104 -18.68 9.92 20.89
CA GLY A 104 -19.79 10.33 20.00
C GLY A 104 -19.53 11.53 19.08
N GLU A 105 -18.27 11.85 18.74
CA GLU A 105 -17.94 13.01 17.90
C GLU A 105 -17.59 12.65 16.45
N ALA A 106 -17.84 13.60 15.53
CA ALA A 106 -17.57 13.50 14.09
C ALA A 106 -16.13 13.94 13.72
N LEU A 107 -15.57 13.44 12.60
CA LEU A 107 -14.12 13.35 12.32
C LEU A 107 -13.71 13.77 10.90
N GLY A 108 -12.50 14.30 10.66
CA GLY A 108 -11.96 14.41 9.30
C GLY A 108 -10.42 14.61 9.17
N ALA A 109 -9.79 14.14 8.07
CA ALA A 109 -8.43 14.41 7.58
C ALA A 109 -8.49 14.55 6.05
N LEU A 110 -7.69 15.45 5.50
CA LEU A 110 -8.00 16.10 4.22
C LEU A 110 -7.92 15.16 3.00
N GLN A 111 -6.82 14.43 2.82
CA GLN A 111 -6.59 13.54 1.67
C GLN A 111 -7.58 12.36 1.68
N GLY A 112 -7.84 11.78 2.85
CA GLY A 112 -8.81 10.70 3.00
C GLY A 112 -10.26 11.16 2.80
N GLU A 113 -10.61 12.38 3.20
CA GLU A 113 -11.92 12.95 2.88
C GLU A 113 -12.07 13.23 1.38
N ILE A 114 -11.02 13.75 0.72
CA ILE A 114 -11.00 13.90 -0.74
C ILE A 114 -11.20 12.55 -1.43
N LEU A 115 -10.46 11.51 -1.02
CA LEU A 115 -10.60 10.18 -1.61
C LEU A 115 -12.01 9.61 -1.41
N GLY A 116 -12.60 9.78 -0.23
CA GLY A 116 -13.99 9.38 0.03
C GLY A 116 -15.00 10.06 -0.91
N VAL A 117 -14.83 11.36 -1.19
CA VAL A 117 -15.64 12.06 -2.20
C VAL A 117 -15.45 11.46 -3.60
N LEU A 118 -14.21 11.11 -3.98
CA LEU A 118 -13.92 10.53 -5.29
C LEU A 118 -14.47 9.12 -5.47
N ILE A 119 -14.47 8.29 -4.42
CA ILE A 119 -15.11 6.97 -4.44
C ILE A 119 -16.62 7.13 -4.61
N ALA A 120 -17.25 8.04 -3.84
CA ALA A 120 -18.68 8.32 -3.98
C ALA A 120 -19.06 8.87 -5.38
N ASP A 121 -18.22 9.73 -5.97
CA ASP A 121 -18.39 10.22 -7.34
C ASP A 121 -18.26 9.07 -8.36
N TYR A 122 -17.33 8.15 -8.15
CA TYR A 122 -17.16 6.96 -8.98
C TYR A 122 -18.40 6.05 -8.92
N GLU A 123 -18.92 5.77 -7.72
CA GLU A 123 -20.16 4.98 -7.53
C GLU A 123 -21.36 5.65 -8.20
N SER A 124 -21.53 6.97 -8.02
CA SER A 124 -22.61 7.73 -8.62
C SER A 124 -22.56 7.71 -10.16
N ARG A 125 -21.36 7.83 -10.73
CA ARG A 125 -21.15 7.84 -12.19
C ARG A 125 -21.31 6.46 -12.83
N THR A 126 -20.87 5.41 -12.15
CA THR A 126 -20.94 4.03 -12.67
C THR A 126 -22.24 3.31 -12.29
N GLY A 127 -23.00 3.83 -11.32
CA GLY A 127 -24.20 3.21 -10.77
C GLY A 127 -23.91 1.91 -10.01
N THR A 128 -22.69 1.73 -9.54
CA THR A 128 -22.23 0.49 -8.87
C THR A 128 -21.64 0.84 -7.51
N GLU A 129 -22.07 0.13 -6.46
CA GLU A 129 -21.46 0.22 -5.13
C GLU A 129 -20.16 -0.60 -5.10
N VAL A 130 -19.05 0.03 -4.72
CA VAL A 130 -17.71 -0.57 -4.74
C VAL A 130 -16.95 -0.39 -3.43
N TRP A 131 -17.32 0.58 -2.59
CA TRP A 131 -16.56 0.95 -1.40
C TRP A 131 -16.60 -0.14 -0.32
N ASN A 132 -15.44 -0.72 -0.01
CA ASN A 132 -15.27 -1.80 0.98
C ASN A 132 -16.21 -2.99 0.78
N LEU A 133 -16.67 -3.19 -0.46
CA LEU A 133 -17.53 -4.30 -0.82
C LEU A 133 -16.84 -5.63 -0.50
N GLY A 134 -17.54 -6.48 0.23
CA GLY A 134 -17.03 -7.76 0.75
C GLY A 134 -16.83 -7.79 2.27
N PHE A 135 -16.84 -6.63 2.94
CA PHE A 135 -16.79 -6.55 4.40
C PHE A 135 -18.16 -6.21 5.02
N ASP A 136 -18.38 -6.69 6.24
CA ASP A 136 -19.53 -6.30 7.06
C ASP A 136 -19.53 -4.77 7.27
N ASP A 137 -20.70 -4.14 7.12
CA ASP A 137 -20.89 -2.69 7.30
C ASP A 137 -19.94 -1.80 6.47
N ALA A 138 -19.40 -2.32 5.37
CA ALA A 138 -18.40 -1.66 4.53
C ALA A 138 -17.16 -1.19 5.33
N LEU A 139 -16.77 -1.92 6.38
CA LEU A 139 -15.62 -1.62 7.23
C LEU A 139 -14.50 -2.66 7.03
N ALA A 140 -13.39 -2.23 6.41
CA ALA A 140 -12.22 -3.08 6.23
C ALA A 140 -11.37 -3.14 7.52
N ALA A 141 -11.91 -3.73 8.58
CA ALA A 141 -11.26 -3.82 9.88
C ALA A 141 -11.51 -5.15 10.58
N ILE A 142 -10.59 -5.52 11.47
CA ILE A 142 -10.71 -6.71 12.29
C ILE A 142 -11.46 -6.37 13.59
N ASP A 143 -12.61 -7.00 13.75
CA ASP A 143 -13.29 -7.11 15.03
C ASP A 143 -12.66 -8.24 15.86
N ARG A 144 -11.82 -7.88 16.84
CA ARG A 144 -11.13 -8.83 17.71
C ARG A 144 -12.07 -9.60 18.64
N THR A 145 -13.35 -9.26 18.71
CA THR A 145 -14.36 -10.05 19.44
C THR A 145 -14.80 -11.29 18.65
N LYS A 146 -14.61 -11.30 17.31
CA LYS A 146 -14.86 -12.45 16.45
C LYS A 146 -13.68 -13.43 16.50
N ALA A 147 -13.97 -14.73 16.46
CA ALA A 147 -12.95 -15.79 16.54
C ALA A 147 -12.13 -15.98 15.25
N THR A 148 -12.60 -15.42 14.14
CA THR A 148 -12.02 -15.60 12.80
C THR A 148 -11.74 -14.24 12.17
N LEU A 149 -10.69 -14.17 11.35
CA LEU A 149 -10.35 -12.94 10.63
C LEU A 149 -11.31 -12.72 9.43
N PRO A 150 -11.67 -11.47 9.11
CA PRO A 150 -12.43 -11.14 7.91
C PRO A 150 -11.70 -11.64 6.66
N ALA A 151 -12.44 -12.26 5.74
CA ALA A 151 -11.90 -12.71 4.48
C ALA A 151 -12.91 -12.55 3.34
N VAL A 152 -12.41 -12.16 2.17
CA VAL A 152 -13.20 -11.93 0.96
C VAL A 152 -12.67 -12.84 -0.14
N ASN A 153 -13.58 -13.53 -0.82
CA ASN A 153 -13.27 -14.29 -2.03
C ASN A 153 -13.51 -13.41 -3.25
N LEU A 154 -12.48 -13.25 -4.06
CA LEU A 154 -12.54 -12.58 -5.35
C LEU A 154 -12.83 -13.58 -6.48
N PRO A 155 -13.29 -13.10 -7.65
CA PRO A 155 -13.35 -13.92 -8.86
C PRO A 155 -12.00 -14.61 -9.15
N GLY A 156 -12.05 -15.76 -9.82
CA GLY A 156 -10.85 -16.51 -10.20
C GLY A 156 -10.21 -17.35 -9.09
N ASP A 157 -10.97 -17.74 -8.06
CA ASP A 157 -10.49 -18.55 -6.91
C ASP A 157 -9.34 -17.87 -6.14
N CYS A 158 -9.46 -16.56 -5.86
CA CYS A 158 -8.50 -15.84 -5.03
C CYS A 158 -9.16 -15.45 -3.70
N ARG A 159 -8.48 -15.71 -2.58
CA ARG A 159 -8.98 -15.35 -1.24
C ARG A 159 -8.05 -14.34 -0.60
N LEU A 160 -8.64 -13.28 -0.05
CA LEU A 160 -7.95 -12.25 0.71
C LEU A 160 -8.40 -12.31 2.17
N THR A 161 -7.48 -12.49 3.09
CA THR A 161 -7.73 -12.41 4.54
C THR A 161 -7.13 -11.13 5.11
N LEU A 162 -7.92 -10.35 5.85
CA LEU A 162 -7.48 -9.12 6.49
C LEU A 162 -6.64 -9.43 7.73
N LEU A 163 -5.45 -8.83 7.82
CA LEU A 163 -4.51 -8.98 8.94
C LEU A 163 -4.29 -7.69 9.73
N SER A 164 -4.67 -6.55 9.17
CA SER A 164 -4.64 -5.21 9.77
C SER A 164 -5.59 -4.32 8.94
N PRO A 165 -6.16 -3.24 9.48
CA PRO A 165 -6.14 -2.83 10.89
C PRO A 165 -7.20 -3.56 11.73
N ASP A 166 -7.14 -3.40 13.05
CA ASP A 166 -8.27 -3.69 13.94
C ASP A 166 -8.98 -2.42 14.40
N HIS A 167 -10.15 -2.58 15.03
CA HIS A 167 -10.96 -1.45 15.50
C HIS A 167 -10.18 -0.48 16.40
N GLU A 168 -9.27 -1.00 17.24
CA GLU A 168 -8.47 -0.18 18.15
C GLU A 168 -7.55 0.78 17.38
N ARG A 169 -6.90 0.30 16.32
CA ARG A 169 -6.04 1.15 15.48
C ARG A 169 -6.85 2.18 14.68
N LEU A 170 -8.05 1.81 14.21
CA LEU A 170 -8.94 2.77 13.55
C LEU A 170 -9.45 3.86 14.50
N LEU A 171 -9.79 3.52 15.75
CA LEU A 171 -10.12 4.50 16.78
C LEU A 171 -8.94 5.45 17.08
N PHE A 172 -7.73 4.90 17.14
CA PHE A 172 -6.52 5.71 17.32
C PHE A 172 -6.28 6.68 16.15
N LEU A 173 -6.49 6.24 14.91
CA LEU A 173 -6.45 7.13 13.74
C LEU A 173 -7.52 8.22 13.84
N LYS A 174 -8.75 7.84 14.19
CA LYS A 174 -9.91 8.74 14.37
C LYS A 174 -9.59 9.94 15.28
N ASP A 175 -8.90 9.73 16.40
CA ASP A 175 -8.51 10.81 17.32
C ASP A 175 -7.48 11.80 16.73
N ARG A 176 -6.57 11.32 15.88
CA ARG A 176 -5.55 12.14 15.22
C ARG A 176 -6.12 12.89 14.03
N TRP A 177 -6.91 12.19 13.25
CA TRP A 177 -7.62 12.66 12.07
C TRP A 177 -8.30 14.00 12.36
N LYS A 178 -9.22 14.05 13.34
CA LYS A 178 -9.93 15.28 13.75
C LYS A 178 -9.01 16.49 13.99
N LYS A 179 -7.89 16.29 14.69
CA LYS A 179 -6.94 17.37 15.01
C LYS A 179 -6.29 17.97 13.76
N GLU A 180 -6.11 17.19 12.70
CA GLU A 180 -5.51 17.67 11.45
C GLU A 180 -6.47 18.54 10.65
N LEU A 181 -7.77 18.20 10.57
CA LEU A 181 -8.72 19.09 9.92
C LEU A 181 -8.93 20.40 10.67
N ASP A 182 -8.94 20.37 12.01
CA ASP A 182 -9.03 21.58 12.81
C ASP A 182 -7.85 22.53 12.49
N ARG A 183 -6.63 21.99 12.33
CA ARG A 183 -5.45 22.75 11.88
C ARG A 183 -5.58 23.22 10.44
N ALA A 184 -6.11 22.38 9.56
CA ALA A 184 -6.32 22.74 8.17
C ALA A 184 -7.46 23.77 8.02
N GLY A 185 -8.33 23.96 9.01
CA GLY A 185 -9.47 24.88 8.92
C GLY A 185 -10.54 24.43 7.92
N VAL A 186 -10.73 23.13 7.75
CA VAL A 186 -11.85 22.57 6.97
C VAL A 186 -12.73 21.73 7.87
N ALA A 187 -14.04 21.99 7.82
CA ALA A 187 -15.01 21.19 8.52
C ALA A 187 -15.12 19.82 7.85
N SER A 188 -15.17 18.76 8.65
CA SER A 188 -15.34 17.41 8.13
C SER A 188 -16.60 17.29 7.27
N GLY A 189 -16.46 16.64 6.11
CA GLY A 189 -17.57 16.39 5.20
C GLY A 189 -18.05 17.64 4.46
N ASP A 190 -17.32 18.75 4.54
CA ASP A 190 -17.55 19.92 3.69
C ASP A 190 -17.07 19.62 2.26
N VAL A 191 -17.91 18.90 1.51
CA VAL A 191 -17.65 18.49 0.13
C VAL A 191 -17.27 19.68 -0.75
N ALA A 192 -17.86 20.85 -0.53
CA ALA A 192 -17.55 22.04 -1.32
C ALA A 192 -16.11 22.54 -1.04
N ALA A 193 -15.71 22.62 0.23
CA ALA A 193 -14.35 23.00 0.60
C ALA A 193 -13.31 21.96 0.15
N LEU A 194 -13.62 20.67 0.26
CA LEU A 194 -12.75 19.59 -0.22
C LEU A 194 -12.53 19.67 -1.73
N ARG A 195 -13.59 19.88 -2.51
CA ARG A 195 -13.49 20.06 -3.97
C ARG A 195 -12.71 21.31 -4.35
N ALA A 196 -12.92 22.43 -3.64
CA ALA A 196 -12.17 23.66 -3.87
C ALA A 196 -10.66 23.45 -3.63
N ARG A 197 -10.31 22.69 -2.59
CA ARG A 197 -8.91 22.32 -2.30
C ARG A 197 -8.30 21.39 -3.34
N LEU A 198 -9.04 20.37 -3.75
CA LEU A 198 -8.61 19.47 -4.81
C LEU A 198 -8.33 20.25 -6.11
N ALA A 199 -9.24 21.16 -6.50
CA ALA A 199 -9.07 22.00 -7.69
C ALA A 199 -7.90 22.99 -7.57
N ALA A 200 -7.64 23.50 -6.36
CA ALA A 200 -6.51 24.40 -6.09
C ALA A 200 -5.15 23.68 -6.07
N SER A 201 -5.13 22.37 -5.77
CA SER A 201 -3.91 21.59 -5.73
C SER A 201 -3.26 21.50 -7.11
N ARG A 202 -1.98 21.87 -7.19
CA ARG A 202 -1.18 21.67 -8.41
C ARG A 202 -0.71 20.23 -8.54
N SER A 203 -0.45 19.55 -7.42
CA SER A 203 0.06 18.18 -7.39
C SER A 203 -1.03 17.14 -7.61
N LEU A 204 -2.32 17.42 -7.47
CA LEU A 204 -3.38 16.40 -7.61
C LEU A 204 -4.25 16.55 -8.87
N ARG A 205 -3.76 17.27 -9.88
CA ARG A 205 -4.51 17.47 -11.12
C ARG A 205 -4.56 16.18 -11.97
N PRO A 206 -5.69 15.91 -12.65
CA PRO A 206 -5.75 14.87 -13.66
C PRO A 206 -4.78 15.19 -14.80
N LEU A 207 -4.22 14.14 -15.42
CA LEU A 207 -3.37 14.30 -16.61
C LEU A 207 -4.22 14.46 -17.89
N GLY A 208 -5.50 14.07 -17.85
CA GLY A 208 -6.42 14.21 -18.98
C GLY A 208 -6.08 13.28 -20.16
N ASP A 209 -6.83 13.43 -21.25
CA ASP A 209 -6.73 12.61 -22.48
C ASP A 209 -6.00 13.34 -23.61
N VAL A 210 -5.01 14.18 -23.26
CA VAL A 210 -4.39 15.08 -24.24
C VAL A 210 -3.19 14.44 -24.92
N LEU A 211 -3.48 13.73 -26.00
CA LEU A 211 -2.59 13.71 -27.17
C LEU A 211 -2.56 15.15 -27.74
N GLY A 212 -1.56 15.96 -27.38
CA GLY A 212 -1.24 17.18 -28.14
C GLY A 212 -1.21 18.52 -27.41
N VAL A 213 -0.64 18.60 -26.21
CA VAL A 213 0.10 19.82 -25.83
C VAL A 213 1.52 19.38 -25.54
N GLU A 214 2.49 20.07 -26.13
CA GLU A 214 3.92 19.83 -25.99
C GLU A 214 4.34 19.94 -24.51
N ASP A 215 4.17 18.87 -23.74
CA ASP A 215 5.02 18.61 -22.59
C ASP A 215 6.34 18.15 -23.19
N ASP A 216 7.30 19.08 -23.23
CA ASP A 216 8.68 18.93 -23.75
C ASP A 216 9.08 17.46 -23.93
N GLU A 217 9.12 16.97 -25.19
CA GLU A 217 9.51 15.59 -25.49
C GLU A 217 10.93 15.25 -24.99
N ASP A 218 11.75 16.27 -24.71
CA ASP A 218 13.06 16.16 -24.07
C ASP A 218 13.01 15.89 -22.55
N ALA A 219 11.85 16.04 -21.90
CA ALA A 219 11.68 15.79 -20.46
C ALA A 219 11.48 14.31 -20.12
N MET A 220 11.01 13.47 -21.06
CA MET A 220 10.60 12.09 -20.76
C MET A 220 11.68 11.05 -21.11
N ALA A 221 12.67 11.41 -21.92
CA ALA A 221 13.79 10.53 -22.26
C ALA A 221 14.91 10.65 -21.22
N GLY A 222 14.78 9.97 -20.06
CA GLY A 222 15.88 9.81 -19.10
C GLY A 222 15.54 9.92 -17.61
N ARG A 223 14.29 10.25 -17.24
CA ARG A 223 13.89 10.43 -15.82
C ARG A 223 13.57 9.12 -15.08
N HIS A 224 14.45 8.13 -15.17
CA HIS A 224 14.57 7.09 -14.14
C HIS A 224 15.66 7.44 -13.12
N GLU A 225 16.28 8.62 -13.26
CA GLU A 225 17.14 9.21 -12.23
C GLU A 225 16.26 9.91 -11.19
N LEU A 226 16.56 9.64 -9.91
CA LEU A 226 15.93 10.30 -8.79
C LEU A 226 16.18 11.82 -8.88
N PRO A 227 15.19 12.66 -8.53
CA PRO A 227 15.43 14.09 -8.41
C PRO A 227 16.57 14.37 -7.41
N GLU A 228 17.36 15.41 -7.66
CA GLU A 228 18.45 15.84 -6.77
C GLU A 228 17.90 16.24 -5.38
N ASP A 229 18.73 16.16 -4.34
CA ASP A 229 18.35 16.38 -2.93
C ASP A 229 17.71 17.78 -2.67
N ASP A 230 17.74 18.72 -3.60
CA ASP A 230 17.22 20.10 -3.46
C ASP A 230 15.90 20.40 -4.21
N ASP A 231 15.33 19.43 -4.91
CA ASP A 231 14.21 19.71 -5.82
C ASP A 231 12.96 20.19 -5.05
N SER A 232 12.66 21.48 -5.24
CA SER A 232 11.56 22.18 -4.57
C SER A 232 10.17 21.65 -4.96
N ASP A 233 10.07 20.88 -6.04
CA ASP A 233 8.82 20.27 -6.53
C ASP A 233 8.39 19.03 -5.72
N LEU A 234 9.24 18.54 -4.81
CA LEU A 234 8.90 17.49 -3.83
C LEU A 234 8.06 17.99 -2.65
N ARG A 235 7.81 19.30 -2.55
CA ARG A 235 6.93 19.87 -1.52
C ARG A 235 5.48 19.68 -1.94
N THR A 236 4.84 18.66 -1.37
CA THR A 236 3.39 18.50 -1.46
C THR A 236 2.73 19.78 -0.91
N ASN A 237 1.91 20.45 -1.74
CA ASN A 237 1.16 21.64 -1.29
C ASN A 237 -0.01 21.29 -0.34
N LEU A 238 -0.22 20.00 -0.10
CA LEU A 238 -1.05 19.46 0.98
C LEU A 238 -0.07 18.85 2.00
N GLU A 239 0.03 19.44 3.18
CA GLU A 239 0.91 18.93 4.23
C GLU A 239 0.45 17.50 4.61
N ASP A 240 1.34 16.53 4.44
CA ASP A 240 1.16 15.14 4.87
C ASP A 240 1.46 15.03 6.38
N THR A 241 0.55 15.54 7.21
CA THR A 241 0.79 15.69 8.65
C THR A 241 0.41 14.48 9.48
N LEU A 242 -0.41 13.56 8.95
CA LEU A 242 -0.72 12.30 9.62
C LEU A 242 0.44 11.28 9.53
N GLY A 243 1.17 11.25 8.42
CA GLY A 243 2.38 10.45 8.25
C GLY A 243 3.65 11.13 8.77
N ARG A 244 3.81 12.46 8.57
CA ARG A 244 5.06 13.16 8.96
C ARG A 244 5.07 13.74 10.38
N GLY A 245 3.92 13.94 11.01
CA GLY A 245 3.80 14.69 12.28
C GLY A 245 4.29 13.97 13.53
N ASP A 246 4.31 12.63 13.52
CA ASP A 246 4.73 11.81 14.66
C ASP A 246 6.23 11.41 14.62
N GLY A 247 6.96 11.81 13.57
CA GLY A 247 8.40 11.60 13.39
C GLY A 247 8.74 10.19 12.92
N GLU A 248 9.26 10.07 11.69
CA GLU A 248 9.71 8.78 11.17
C GLU A 248 10.82 8.18 12.04
N ALA A 249 10.69 6.90 12.37
CA ALA A 249 11.68 6.21 13.18
C ALA A 249 13.00 6.09 12.42
N GLY A 250 14.06 6.69 12.97
CA GLY A 250 15.40 6.58 12.37
C GLY A 250 15.93 5.14 12.39
N ALA A 251 16.98 4.89 11.59
CA ALA A 251 17.57 3.56 11.41
C ALA A 251 18.00 2.85 12.71
N ASP A 252 18.29 3.61 13.77
CA ASP A 252 18.74 3.12 15.08
C ASP A 252 17.60 2.95 16.11
N ALA A 253 16.35 3.22 15.73
CA ALA A 253 15.19 3.03 16.59
C ALA A 253 15.03 1.56 17.04
N PRO A 254 14.38 1.31 18.20
CA PRO A 254 13.98 -0.03 18.60
C PRO A 254 13.08 -0.70 17.54
N PHE A 255 13.17 -2.03 17.41
CA PHE A 255 12.29 -2.75 16.50
C PHE A 255 10.84 -2.70 16.96
N GLY A 256 9.91 -2.55 16.02
CA GLY A 256 8.47 -2.65 16.29
C GLY A 256 7.85 -1.48 17.04
N ASN A 257 8.50 -0.31 17.02
CA ASN A 257 8.11 0.85 17.83
C ASN A 257 7.38 1.96 17.04
N ASP A 258 6.81 1.65 15.87
CA ASP A 258 6.04 2.61 15.08
C ASP A 258 4.86 3.17 15.91
N THR A 259 4.70 4.50 15.89
CA THR A 259 3.62 5.21 16.58
C THR A 259 2.71 6.00 15.65
N SER A 260 2.95 5.96 14.34
CA SER A 260 2.13 6.63 13.34
C SER A 260 0.74 6.00 13.31
N ALA A 261 -0.27 6.85 13.51
CA ALA A 261 -1.65 6.40 13.47
C ALA A 261 -2.07 5.95 12.05
N ALA A 262 -1.50 6.58 11.02
CA ALA A 262 -1.73 6.21 9.63
C ALA A 262 -1.15 4.82 9.33
N ASN A 263 0.10 4.56 9.71
CA ASN A 263 0.75 3.26 9.56
C ASN A 263 -0.02 2.15 10.30
N GLY A 264 -0.42 2.43 11.55
CA GLY A 264 -1.23 1.51 12.35
C GLY A 264 -2.60 1.19 11.75
N SER A 265 -3.14 2.08 10.91
CA SER A 265 -4.41 1.89 10.20
C SER A 265 -4.29 1.13 8.88
N SER A 266 -3.08 0.75 8.46
CA SER A 266 -2.82 0.09 7.19
C SER A 266 -3.63 -1.20 7.00
N ILE A 267 -4.32 -1.29 5.86
CA ILE A 267 -4.92 -2.54 5.36
C ILE A 267 -3.77 -3.50 4.98
N ALA A 268 -3.63 -4.58 5.75
CA ALA A 268 -2.69 -5.67 5.45
C ALA A 268 -3.45 -6.93 5.07
N LEU A 269 -2.98 -7.63 4.05
CA LEU A 269 -3.69 -8.76 3.44
C LEU A 269 -2.81 -10.00 3.33
N LEU A 270 -3.40 -11.17 3.63
CA LEU A 270 -2.92 -12.46 3.18
C LEU A 270 -3.72 -12.87 1.95
N LEU A 271 -3.08 -12.91 0.80
CA LEU A 271 -3.64 -13.42 -0.45
C LEU A 271 -3.29 -14.90 -0.58
N GLU A 272 -4.29 -15.73 -0.87
CA GLU A 272 -4.16 -17.16 -1.11
C GLU A 272 -4.74 -17.51 -2.49
N TYR A 273 -3.94 -18.17 -3.33
CA TYR A 273 -4.33 -18.54 -4.69
C TYR A 273 -3.75 -19.91 -5.12
N PRO A 274 -4.56 -20.80 -5.71
CA PRO A 274 -6.03 -20.80 -5.71
C PRO A 274 -6.59 -20.92 -4.27
N ALA A 275 -7.75 -20.35 -3.96
CA ALA A 275 -8.28 -20.31 -2.59
C ALA A 275 -8.65 -21.70 -2.06
N THR A 276 -9.12 -22.59 -2.93
CA THR A 276 -9.51 -23.97 -2.57
C THR A 276 -8.32 -24.84 -2.16
N SER A 277 -7.17 -24.64 -2.79
CA SER A 277 -5.92 -25.33 -2.46
C SER A 277 -4.75 -24.38 -2.71
N PRO A 278 -4.39 -23.54 -1.72
CA PRO A 278 -3.40 -22.48 -1.92
C PRO A 278 -2.04 -23.04 -2.34
N GLU A 279 -1.66 -22.75 -3.57
CA GLU A 279 -0.32 -23.02 -4.10
C GLU A 279 0.62 -21.83 -3.88
N VAL A 280 0.05 -20.62 -3.87
CA VAL A 280 0.75 -19.36 -3.70
C VAL A 280 0.11 -18.55 -2.57
N ARG A 281 0.94 -18.05 -1.64
CA ARG A 281 0.51 -17.10 -0.61
C ARG A 281 1.38 -15.84 -0.59
N LEU A 282 0.74 -14.66 -0.65
CA LEU A 282 1.39 -13.36 -0.53
C LEU A 282 0.94 -12.70 0.77
N LEU A 283 1.90 -12.26 1.60
CA LEU A 283 1.66 -11.35 2.71
C LEU A 283 2.00 -9.92 2.28
N LEU A 284 0.96 -9.08 2.17
CA LEU A 284 1.02 -7.69 1.72
C LEU A 284 0.76 -6.81 2.94
N ALA A 285 1.82 -6.34 3.59
CA ALA A 285 1.69 -5.80 4.94
C ALA A 285 1.32 -4.30 5.02
N GLY A 286 1.22 -3.60 3.88
CA GLY A 286 1.12 -2.13 3.88
C GLY A 286 2.22 -1.55 4.74
N ASP A 287 1.84 -0.67 5.68
CA ASP A 287 2.72 -0.12 6.72
C ASP A 287 2.30 -0.55 8.13
N ALA A 288 1.55 -1.65 8.21
CA ALA A 288 0.92 -2.12 9.42
C ALA A 288 1.93 -2.36 10.55
N TRP A 289 1.47 -2.10 11.77
CA TRP A 289 2.25 -2.36 12.97
C TRP A 289 2.48 -3.86 13.18
N PRO A 290 3.72 -4.28 13.55
CA PRO A 290 4.05 -5.70 13.66
C PRO A 290 3.23 -6.39 14.74
N ALA A 291 2.87 -5.71 15.84
CA ALA A 291 2.03 -6.28 16.90
C ALA A 291 0.62 -6.70 16.41
N VAL A 292 0.03 -5.91 15.50
CA VAL A 292 -1.28 -6.19 14.89
C VAL A 292 -1.18 -7.41 13.99
N LEU A 293 -0.14 -7.47 13.15
CA LEU A 293 0.15 -8.62 12.29
C LEU A 293 0.43 -9.88 13.10
N GLU A 294 1.25 -9.80 14.15
CA GLU A 294 1.56 -10.93 15.04
C GLU A 294 0.30 -11.51 15.69
N THR A 295 -0.63 -10.64 16.12
CA THR A 295 -1.91 -11.05 16.70
C THR A 295 -2.76 -11.78 15.65
N SER A 296 -2.90 -11.21 14.45
CA SER A 296 -3.65 -11.83 13.35
C SER A 296 -3.03 -13.16 12.89
N LEU A 297 -1.70 -13.24 12.78
CA LEU A 297 -1.00 -14.49 12.48
C LEU A 297 -1.23 -15.53 13.58
N THR A 298 -1.24 -15.12 14.85
CA THR A 298 -1.55 -16.03 15.96
C THR A 298 -2.97 -16.58 15.84
N THR A 299 -3.95 -15.78 15.41
CA THR A 299 -5.32 -16.26 15.11
C THR A 299 -5.36 -17.27 13.96
N LEU A 300 -4.53 -17.10 12.92
CA LEU A 300 -4.45 -18.03 11.79
C LEU A 300 -3.70 -19.33 12.10
N LEU A 301 -2.78 -19.30 13.07
CA LEU A 301 -1.96 -20.45 13.41
C LEU A 301 -2.70 -21.40 14.34
N ALA A 302 -2.92 -22.64 13.88
CA ALA A 302 -3.62 -23.67 14.64
C ALA A 302 -2.86 -24.17 15.90
N SER A 303 -1.59 -23.80 16.09
CA SER A 303 -0.78 -24.24 17.23
C SER A 303 0.21 -23.18 17.66
N PRO A 304 0.43 -23.00 18.99
CA PRO A 304 1.47 -22.12 19.51
C PRO A 304 2.85 -22.46 18.94
N GLY A 305 3.60 -21.45 18.48
CA GLY A 305 4.91 -21.64 17.85
C GLY A 305 4.88 -22.14 16.41
N GLY A 306 3.69 -22.28 15.81
CA GLY A 306 3.55 -22.55 14.39
C GLY A 306 4.09 -21.42 13.51
N ARG A 307 4.39 -21.74 12.25
CA ARG A 307 4.79 -20.77 11.23
C ARG A 307 3.84 -20.83 10.04
N LEU A 308 3.40 -19.67 9.56
CA LEU A 308 2.63 -19.57 8.34
C LEU A 308 3.61 -19.63 7.17
N SER A 309 3.43 -20.62 6.29
CA SER A 309 4.20 -20.72 5.06
C SER A 309 3.59 -19.79 4.02
N ILE A 310 4.41 -18.83 3.57
CA ILE A 310 4.09 -17.87 2.52
C ILE A 310 5.21 -17.86 1.47
N ASP A 311 4.87 -17.51 0.23
CA ASP A 311 5.85 -17.46 -0.86
C ASP A 311 6.51 -16.09 -0.92
N VAL A 312 5.71 -15.04 -0.73
CA VAL A 312 6.11 -13.65 -0.82
C VAL A 312 5.70 -12.87 0.42
N PHE A 313 6.61 -12.05 0.94
CA PHE A 313 6.35 -11.06 1.98
C PHE A 313 6.76 -9.67 1.50
N LYS A 314 5.79 -8.80 1.21
CA LYS A 314 6.07 -7.37 1.05
C LYS A 314 6.33 -6.81 2.44
N LEU A 315 7.56 -6.35 2.67
CA LEU A 315 7.95 -5.82 3.97
C LEU A 315 7.13 -4.59 4.36
N PRO A 316 6.63 -4.53 5.59
CA PRO A 316 5.86 -3.38 6.04
C PRO A 316 6.73 -2.11 5.98
N HIS A 317 6.13 -0.99 5.58
CA HIS A 317 6.77 0.33 5.61
C HIS A 317 8.16 0.32 4.99
N HIS A 318 8.20 -0.21 3.76
CA HIS A 318 9.39 -0.32 2.92
C HIS A 318 10.62 -1.01 3.55
N GLY A 319 10.45 -1.76 4.65
CA GLY A 319 11.57 -2.31 5.42
C GLY A 319 12.09 -1.37 6.51
N SER A 320 11.19 -0.62 7.16
CA SER A 320 11.50 0.14 8.37
C SER A 320 11.81 -0.78 9.56
N VAL A 321 12.68 -0.35 10.47
CA VAL A 321 12.92 -1.05 11.75
C VAL A 321 11.69 -0.97 12.65
N ALA A 322 10.92 0.11 12.56
CA ALA A 322 9.77 0.35 13.41
C ALA A 322 8.59 -0.58 13.09
N ASN A 323 8.56 -1.16 11.89
CA ASN A 323 7.44 -1.99 11.43
C ASN A 323 7.79 -3.48 11.34
N LEU A 324 9.01 -3.86 11.74
CA LEU A 324 9.45 -5.24 11.82
C LEU A 324 9.80 -5.62 13.26
N SER A 325 9.57 -6.89 13.60
CA SER A 325 9.94 -7.47 14.88
C SER A 325 10.45 -8.91 14.66
N ALA A 326 11.24 -9.41 15.62
CA ALA A 326 11.63 -10.82 15.64
C ALA A 326 10.39 -11.73 15.74
N GLY A 327 9.42 -11.36 16.58
CA GLY A 327 8.19 -12.12 16.78
C GLY A 327 7.35 -12.28 15.50
N LEU A 328 7.28 -11.25 14.67
CA LEU A 328 6.62 -11.30 13.37
C LEU A 328 7.35 -12.28 12.43
N LEU A 329 8.66 -12.13 12.30
CA LEU A 329 9.48 -12.97 11.41
C LEU A 329 9.49 -14.44 11.86
N GLU A 330 9.45 -14.69 13.17
CA GLU A 330 9.39 -16.03 13.75
C GLU A 330 8.08 -16.77 13.50
N ARG A 331 7.00 -16.06 13.19
CA ARG A 331 5.70 -16.65 12.80
C ARG A 331 5.60 -16.93 11.31
N LEU A 332 6.61 -16.57 10.53
CA LEU A 332 6.60 -16.72 9.08
C LEU A 332 7.66 -17.71 8.60
N ARG A 333 7.33 -18.38 7.51
CA ARG A 333 8.27 -19.13 6.68
C ARG A 333 8.11 -18.59 5.26
N CYS A 334 9.09 -17.85 4.78
CA CYS A 334 9.02 -17.13 3.51
C CYS A 334 10.28 -17.35 2.68
N ARG A 335 10.16 -17.22 1.35
CA ARG A 335 11.30 -17.26 0.42
C ARG A 335 11.59 -15.90 -0.22
N HIS A 336 10.56 -15.20 -0.69
CA HIS A 336 10.70 -13.96 -1.44
C HIS A 336 10.27 -12.75 -0.59
N TYR A 337 11.13 -11.75 -0.49
CA TYR A 337 10.86 -10.53 0.27
C TYR A 337 10.88 -9.35 -0.68
N LEU A 338 9.77 -8.61 -0.74
CA LEU A 338 9.63 -7.45 -1.61
C LEU A 338 9.92 -6.18 -0.81
N VAL A 339 10.81 -5.35 -1.35
CA VAL A 339 11.18 -4.04 -0.83
C VAL A 339 10.86 -3.01 -1.91
N SER A 340 9.77 -2.28 -1.70
CA SER A 340 9.28 -1.28 -2.63
C SER A 340 9.62 0.11 -2.10
N THR A 341 10.75 0.68 -2.49
CA THR A 341 11.14 2.07 -2.17
C THR A 341 12.46 2.43 -2.85
N SER A 342 12.61 3.70 -3.20
CA SER A 342 13.86 4.33 -3.61
C SER A 342 14.76 4.68 -2.42
N GLY A 343 14.20 4.79 -1.22
CA GLY A 343 14.91 5.26 -0.03
C GLY A 343 15.28 6.75 -0.08
N ALA A 344 14.70 7.54 -0.99
CA ALA A 344 15.08 8.94 -1.16
C ALA A 344 14.80 9.80 0.09
N LEU A 345 13.63 9.65 0.72
CA LEU A 345 13.24 10.44 1.90
C LEU A 345 13.70 9.82 3.21
N PHE A 346 13.30 8.58 3.48
CA PHE A 346 13.46 7.94 4.79
C PHE A 346 14.68 7.01 4.89
N ARG A 347 15.45 6.87 3.79
CA ARG A 347 16.59 5.95 3.69
C ARG A 347 16.22 4.48 3.96
N HIS A 348 14.96 4.12 3.71
CA HIS A 348 14.49 2.74 3.65
C HIS A 348 15.10 1.98 2.44
N PRO A 349 15.18 0.64 2.49
CA PRO A 349 15.01 -0.17 3.69
C PRO A 349 16.15 0.11 4.68
N HIS A 350 15.83 0.07 5.97
CA HIS A 350 16.87 0.16 6.98
C HIS A 350 17.75 -1.09 6.95
N LYS A 351 19.08 -0.92 6.99
CA LYS A 351 20.01 -2.06 7.00
C LYS A 351 19.70 -3.04 8.15
N ARG A 352 19.40 -2.51 9.33
CA ARG A 352 19.04 -3.31 10.53
C ARG A 352 17.78 -4.14 10.34
N ALA A 353 16.79 -3.65 9.59
CA ALA A 353 15.58 -4.39 9.26
C ALA A 353 15.88 -5.62 8.40
N LEU A 354 16.69 -5.45 7.35
CA LEU A 354 17.11 -6.57 6.50
C LEU A 354 18.07 -7.52 7.21
N ASP A 355 18.95 -7.02 8.08
CA ASP A 355 19.79 -7.86 8.94
C ASP A 355 18.93 -8.73 9.89
N LEU A 356 17.91 -8.16 10.52
CA LEU A 356 16.96 -8.89 11.37
C LEU A 356 16.21 -9.96 10.57
N LEU A 357 15.72 -9.61 9.38
CA LEU A 357 15.06 -10.54 8.46
C LEU A 357 15.95 -11.73 8.14
N LEU A 358 17.20 -11.50 7.75
CA LEU A 358 18.14 -12.56 7.43
C LEU A 358 18.48 -13.43 8.65
N ALA A 359 18.56 -12.84 9.84
CA ALA A 359 18.82 -13.57 11.09
C ALA A 359 17.66 -14.49 11.52
N HIS A 360 16.40 -14.11 11.22
CA HIS A 360 15.20 -14.88 11.57
C HIS A 360 14.60 -15.66 10.40
N HIS A 361 15.27 -15.68 9.25
CA HIS A 361 14.80 -16.40 8.08
C HIS A 361 14.75 -17.92 8.34
N ALA A 362 13.56 -18.51 8.20
CA ALA A 362 13.32 -19.95 8.35
C ALA A 362 12.75 -20.60 7.07
N GLY A 363 12.99 -19.98 5.91
CA GLY A 363 12.45 -20.39 4.62
C GLY A 363 12.97 -21.76 4.13
N PRO A 364 12.30 -22.36 3.14
CA PRO A 364 12.74 -23.62 2.51
C PRO A 364 14.02 -23.49 1.68
N ALA A 365 14.39 -22.27 1.29
CA ALA A 365 15.54 -21.96 0.44
C ALA A 365 16.12 -20.62 0.86
N ARG A 366 17.29 -20.25 0.32
CA ARG A 366 17.93 -18.96 0.60
C ARG A 366 16.94 -17.79 0.40
N PRO A 367 16.92 -16.81 1.32
CA PRO A 367 16.05 -15.64 1.18
C PRO A 367 16.41 -14.88 -0.10
N SER A 368 15.39 -14.49 -0.84
CA SER A 368 15.51 -13.69 -2.06
C SER A 368 14.90 -12.31 -1.83
N LEU A 369 15.74 -11.29 -1.74
CA LEU A 369 15.36 -9.89 -1.61
C LEU A 369 15.12 -9.32 -3.01
N HIS A 370 13.97 -8.70 -3.25
CA HIS A 370 13.64 -8.05 -4.51
C HIS A 370 13.44 -6.56 -4.26
N PHE A 371 14.19 -5.74 -4.99
CA PHE A 371 14.12 -4.28 -4.92
C PHE A 371 13.60 -3.72 -6.25
N ASN A 372 12.65 -2.78 -6.19
CA ASN A 372 12.23 -2.03 -7.39
C ASN A 372 13.18 -0.88 -7.76
N TYR A 373 14.13 -0.53 -6.88
CA TYR A 373 15.14 0.51 -7.13
C TYR A 373 16.56 0.05 -6.81
N LEU A 374 17.53 0.58 -7.57
CA LEU A 374 18.96 0.48 -7.28
C LEU A 374 19.48 1.86 -6.86
N THR A 375 19.58 2.11 -5.55
CA THR A 375 19.92 3.41 -4.96
C THR A 375 20.95 3.24 -3.85
N CYS A 376 21.38 4.32 -3.19
CA CYS A 376 22.37 4.23 -2.12
C CYS A 376 21.94 3.29 -0.96
N SER A 377 20.64 3.18 -0.65
CA SER A 377 20.13 2.30 0.41
C SER A 377 20.05 0.83 -0.02
N THR A 378 19.82 0.56 -1.32
CA THR A 378 19.66 -0.81 -1.83
C THR A 378 20.91 -1.37 -2.51
N ALA A 379 21.80 -0.54 -3.04
CA ALA A 379 23.01 -0.94 -3.75
C ALA A 379 23.98 -1.82 -2.94
N PRO A 380 24.18 -1.62 -1.62
CA PRO A 380 25.03 -2.50 -0.82
C PRO A 380 24.61 -3.99 -0.87
N TRP A 381 23.32 -4.27 -1.10
CA TRP A 381 22.79 -5.62 -1.21
C TRP A 381 23.10 -6.29 -2.56
N SER A 382 23.64 -5.55 -3.54
CA SER A 382 24.11 -6.10 -4.82
C SER A 382 25.46 -6.79 -4.72
N ASP A 383 26.19 -6.66 -3.60
CA ASP A 383 27.51 -7.26 -3.41
C ASP A 383 27.42 -8.81 -3.43
N GLN A 384 28.03 -9.42 -4.44
CA GLN A 384 28.02 -10.87 -4.61
C GLN A 384 28.79 -11.61 -3.50
N ALA A 385 29.84 -11.00 -2.95
CA ALA A 385 30.59 -11.58 -1.84
C ALA A 385 29.76 -11.54 -0.55
N ASP A 386 29.05 -10.44 -0.28
CA ASP A 386 28.13 -10.36 0.86
C ASP A 386 26.99 -11.38 0.72
N GLN A 387 26.36 -11.47 -0.46
CA GLN A 387 25.33 -12.47 -0.77
C GLN A 387 25.82 -13.90 -0.57
N ALA A 388 27.04 -14.22 -1.02
CA ALA A 388 27.63 -15.55 -0.84
C ALA A 388 27.91 -15.85 0.64
N ASN A 389 28.50 -14.90 1.37
CA ASN A 389 28.90 -15.05 2.76
C ASN A 389 27.70 -15.17 3.71
N ARG A 390 26.67 -14.35 3.51
CA ARG A 390 25.47 -14.31 4.35
C ARG A 390 24.34 -15.19 3.83
N GLY A 391 24.51 -15.81 2.67
CA GLY A 391 23.63 -16.85 2.15
C GLY A 391 22.27 -16.35 1.64
N TYR A 392 22.20 -15.14 1.07
CA TYR A 392 20.97 -14.59 0.47
C TYR A 392 21.15 -14.34 -1.04
N ARG A 393 20.06 -13.99 -1.72
CA ARG A 393 20.07 -13.47 -3.08
C ARG A 393 19.39 -12.11 -3.10
N ALA A 394 19.91 -11.18 -3.87
CA ALA A 394 19.25 -9.91 -4.13
C ALA A 394 19.07 -9.71 -5.63
N ALA A 395 17.90 -9.20 -6.00
CA ALA A 395 17.57 -8.74 -7.34
C ALA A 395 17.22 -7.26 -7.28
N HIS A 396 17.89 -6.49 -8.14
CA HIS A 396 17.67 -5.06 -8.37
C HIS A 396 17.10 -4.90 -9.78
N PRO A 397 16.40 -3.80 -10.09
CA PRO A 397 15.47 -3.77 -11.21
C PRO A 397 16.10 -4.14 -12.55
N LYS A 398 15.82 -5.37 -12.99
CA LYS A 398 15.68 -5.79 -14.38
C LYS A 398 14.52 -6.80 -14.42
N GLY A 399 13.31 -6.29 -14.61
CA GLY A 399 12.06 -7.06 -14.59
C GLY A 399 11.33 -6.93 -13.25
N GLN A 400 10.62 -5.81 -13.06
CA GLN A 400 9.87 -5.42 -11.84
C GLN A 400 8.76 -6.40 -11.42
N SER A 401 8.63 -7.53 -12.11
CA SER A 401 7.59 -8.54 -11.92
C SER A 401 8.16 -9.88 -11.44
N LEU A 402 7.60 -10.42 -10.37
CA LEU A 402 7.82 -11.78 -9.89
C LEU A 402 6.64 -12.67 -10.32
N SER A 403 6.92 -13.68 -11.13
CA SER A 403 5.94 -14.71 -11.51
C SER A 403 6.08 -15.93 -10.60
N LEU A 404 4.94 -16.44 -10.12
CA LEU A 404 4.83 -17.53 -9.14
C LEU A 404 4.02 -18.70 -9.69
#